data_AF-A0A520TF53-F1
#
_entry.id   AF-A0A520TF53-F1
#
_cell.length_a   1.000
_cell.length_b   1.000
_cell.length_c   1.000
_cell.angle_alpha   90.00
_cell.angle_beta   90.00
_cell.angle_gamma   90.00
#
_symmetry.space_group_name_H-M   'P 1'
#
loop_
_entity.id
_entity.type
_entity.pdbx_description
1 polymer ?
#
loop_
_entity_poly.entity_id
_entity_poly.type
_entity_poly.pdbx_seq_one_letter_code
_entity_poly.pdbx_strand_id
1 'polypeptide(L)'
;MIYLLDTKILIYLIKNQPPIIAQKVNSLPTDAKLAMSFITWAELLKGAERSNCKPETLRRLDQLAQQIHVMYPEGPTICKHYAEQFMQLKDAGTPIRANDLWIACHALAEIATLAEPCQQFELHPTQIVE
;
A
#
# COMPACT_ATOMS: atom_id res chain seq x y z
N MET A 1 14.84 -6.24 -1.22
CA MET A 1 13.42 -6.62 -1.56
C MET A 1 12.53 -5.38 -1.64
N ILE A 2 11.40 -5.41 -2.36
CA ILE A 2 10.46 -4.27 -2.45
C ILE A 2 9.30 -4.48 -1.47
N TYR A 3 9.02 -3.46 -0.65
CA TYR A 3 7.89 -3.43 0.27
C TYR A 3 6.88 -2.39 -0.21
N LEU A 4 5.68 -2.85 -0.59
CA LEU A 4 4.57 -1.99 -0.97
C LEU A 4 3.78 -1.61 0.29
N LEU A 5 3.79 -0.34 0.66
CA LEU A 5 3.13 0.16 1.86
C LEU A 5 1.67 0.53 1.56
N ASP A 6 0.75 0.00 2.37
CA ASP A 6 -0.66 0.38 2.35
C ASP A 6 -0.88 1.84 2.80
N THR A 7 -1.97 2.43 2.33
CA THR A 7 -2.47 3.77 2.65
C THR A 7 -2.48 4.01 4.16
N LYS A 8 -2.91 3.02 4.96
CA LYS A 8 -2.97 3.16 6.42
C LYS A 8 -1.58 3.28 7.04
N ILE A 9 -0.60 2.48 6.58
CA ILE A 9 0.79 2.55 7.07
C ILE A 9 1.39 3.91 6.74
N LEU A 10 1.17 4.41 5.53
CA LEU A 10 1.67 5.74 5.13
C LEU A 10 1.06 6.85 5.99
N ILE A 11 -0.24 6.79 6.28
CA ILE A 11 -0.88 7.75 7.19
C ILE A 11 -0.24 7.70 8.58
N TYR A 12 0.06 6.51 9.10
CA TYR A 12 0.74 6.34 10.38
C TYR A 12 2.16 6.92 10.37
N LEU A 13 2.92 6.71 9.29
CA LEU A 13 4.27 7.28 9.12
C LEU A 13 4.24 8.81 9.07
N ILE A 14 3.33 9.40 8.30
CA ILE A 14 3.17 10.87 8.21
C ILE A 14 2.79 11.47 9.57
N LYS A 15 1.94 10.79 10.34
CA LYS A 15 1.50 11.24 11.66
C LYS A 15 2.46 10.88 12.79
N ASN A 16 3.53 10.14 12.48
CA ASN A 16 4.50 9.58 13.43
C ASN A 16 3.85 8.82 14.60
N GLN A 17 2.70 8.17 14.34
CA GLN A 17 1.94 7.43 15.33
C GLN A 17 1.26 6.23 14.67
N PRO A 18 1.33 5.02 15.25
CA PRO A 18 2.11 4.67 16.45
C PRO A 18 3.60 4.50 16.13
N PRO A 19 4.52 4.86 17.06
CA PRO A 19 5.97 4.81 16.84
C PRO A 19 6.50 3.42 16.50
N ILE A 20 5.75 2.37 16.84
CA ILE A 20 6.07 0.98 16.50
C ILE A 20 6.14 0.72 14.99
N ILE A 21 5.37 1.45 14.18
CA ILE A 21 5.40 1.31 12.73
C ILE A 21 6.70 1.91 12.17
N ALA A 22 7.10 3.08 12.66
CA ALA A 22 8.37 3.70 12.28
C ALA A 22 9.57 2.82 12.68
N GLN A 23 9.54 2.23 13.88
CA GLN A 23 10.58 1.29 14.34
C GLN A 23 10.68 0.06 13.44
N LYS A 24 9.54 -0.52 13.03
CA LYS A 24 9.52 -1.67 12.11
C LYS A 24 10.09 -1.33 10.74
N VAL A 25 9.71 -0.18 10.18
CA VAL A 25 10.28 0.30 8.91
C VAL A 25 11.80 0.50 9.04
N ASN A 26 12.26 1.05 10.15
CA ASN A 26 13.69 1.24 10.43
C ASN A 26 14.44 -0.07 10.68
N SER A 27 13.75 -1.15 11.06
CA SER A 27 14.35 -2.49 11.24
C SER A 27 14.44 -3.32 9.96
N LEU A 28 13.90 -2.81 8.84
CA LEU A 28 14.00 -3.51 7.57
C LEU A 28 15.46 -3.59 7.09
N PRO A 29 15.81 -4.61 6.30
CA PRO A 29 17.13 -4.73 5.69
C PRO A 29 17.56 -3.47 4.94
N THR A 30 18.85 -3.15 4.91
CA THR A 30 19.35 -1.93 4.26
C THR A 30 19.11 -1.90 2.75
N ASP A 31 18.91 -3.06 2.11
CA ASP A 31 18.51 -3.20 0.71
C ASP A 31 16.99 -3.18 0.48
N ALA A 32 16.19 -2.99 1.54
CA ALA A 32 14.75 -2.85 1.45
C ALA A 32 14.38 -1.56 0.73
N LYS A 33 13.60 -1.68 -0.34
CA LYS A 33 13.04 -0.55 -1.09
C LYS A 33 11.60 -0.35 -0.66
N LEU A 34 11.31 0.80 -0.06
CA LEU A 34 9.95 1.18 0.28
C LEU A 34 9.26 1.81 -0.93
N ALA A 35 8.07 1.34 -1.23
CA ALA A 35 7.26 1.86 -2.31
C ALA A 35 5.79 1.93 -1.89
N MET A 36 4.96 2.62 -2.66
CA MET A 36 3.51 2.61 -2.52
C MET A 36 2.84 2.39 -3.87
N SER A 37 1.64 1.81 -3.85
CA SER A 37 0.84 1.64 -5.07
C SER A 37 0.36 2.99 -5.59
N PHE A 38 0.26 3.16 -6.91
CA PHE A 38 -0.43 4.31 -7.50
C PHE A 38 -1.87 4.46 -6.98
N ILE A 39 -2.54 3.36 -6.60
CA ILE A 39 -3.87 3.38 -5.98
C ILE A 39 -3.82 4.09 -4.63
N THR A 40 -2.89 3.68 -3.78
CA THR A 40 -2.62 4.32 -2.48
C THR A 40 -2.31 5.80 -2.64
N TRP A 41 -1.48 6.16 -3.63
CA TRP A 41 -1.19 7.55 -3.94
C TRP A 41 -2.45 8.33 -4.36
N ALA A 42 -3.29 7.76 -5.21
CA ALA A 42 -4.57 8.37 -5.59
C ALA A 42 -5.53 8.56 -4.40
N GLU A 43 -5.54 7.64 -3.44
CA GLU A 43 -6.33 7.78 -2.21
C GLU A 43 -5.82 8.92 -1.32
N LEU A 44 -4.50 9.07 -1.19
CA LEU A 44 -3.89 10.17 -0.44
C LEU A 44 -4.23 11.52 -1.09
N LEU A 45 -4.11 11.64 -2.41
CA LEU A 45 -4.51 12.84 -3.15
C LEU A 45 -6.00 13.16 -2.98
N LYS A 46 -6.88 12.15 -3.10
CA LYS A 46 -8.32 12.30 -2.83
C LYS A 46 -8.58 12.79 -1.40
N GLY A 47 -7.80 12.33 -0.42
CA GLY A 47 -7.84 12.81 0.96
C GLY A 47 -7.41 14.28 1.08
N ALA A 48 -6.35 14.67 0.39
CA ALA A 48 -5.86 16.05 0.36
C ALA A 48 -6.85 17.03 -0.28
N GLU A 49 -7.56 16.61 -1.33
CA GLU A 49 -8.62 17.40 -1.96
C GLU A 49 -9.77 17.73 -1.00
N ARG A 50 -10.02 16.88 -0.01
CA ARG A 50 -11.06 17.09 1.02
C ARG A 50 -10.56 17.87 2.24
N SER A 51 -9.28 18.25 2.28
CA SER A 51 -8.64 18.91 3.43
C SER A 51 -8.96 20.40 3.46
N ASN A 52 -9.27 20.93 4.66
CA ASN A 52 -9.41 22.37 4.89
C ASN A 52 -8.09 23.13 4.64
N CYS A 53 -6.94 22.44 4.72
CA CYS A 53 -5.62 23.00 4.47
C CYS A 53 -4.96 22.31 3.26
N LYS A 54 -5.64 22.33 2.10
CA LYS A 54 -5.20 21.65 0.87
C LYS A 54 -3.74 21.94 0.47
N PRO A 55 -3.26 23.20 0.39
CA PRO A 55 -1.89 23.48 -0.06
C PRO A 55 -0.81 22.85 0.85
N GLU A 56 -1.02 22.91 2.16
CA GLU A 56 -0.10 22.31 3.12
C GLU A 56 -0.15 20.78 3.06
N THR A 57 -1.35 20.21 2.89
CA THR A 57 -1.52 18.76 2.78
C THR A 57 -0.81 18.22 1.54
N LEU A 58 -0.99 18.86 0.39
CA LEU A 58 -0.29 18.49 -0.85
C LEU A 58 1.23 18.59 -0.69
N ARG A 59 1.74 19.67 -0.08
CA ARG A 59 3.18 19.82 0.18
C ARG A 59 3.75 18.66 1.01
N ARG A 60 3.01 18.18 2.02
CA ARG A 60 3.42 17.02 2.83
C ARG A 60 3.39 15.72 2.02
N LEU A 61 2.40 15.55 1.15
CA LEU A 61 2.33 14.39 0.25
C LEU A 61 3.47 14.38 -0.78
N ASP A 62 3.83 15.53 -1.34
CA ASP A 62 4.98 15.62 -2.26
C ASP A 62 6.29 15.26 -1.56
N GLN A 63 6.48 15.71 -0.31
CA GLN A 63 7.63 15.31 0.51
C GLN A 63 7.66 13.81 0.79
N LEU A 64 6.49 13.19 0.98
CA LEU A 64 6.37 11.74 1.15
C LEU A 64 6.75 10.99 -0.13
N ALA A 65 6.27 11.44 -1.29
CA ALA A 65 6.57 10.82 -2.59
C ALA A 65 8.06 10.91 -2.97
N GLN A 66 8.79 11.88 -2.40
CA GLN A 66 10.26 11.94 -2.52
C GLN A 66 10.99 10.88 -1.70
N GLN A 67 10.38 10.40 -0.61
CA GLN A 67 10.97 9.40 0.28
C GLN A 67 10.51 7.98 -0.05
N ILE A 68 9.27 7.82 -0.49
CA ILE A 68 8.63 6.53 -0.78
C ILE A 68 8.15 6.59 -2.23
N HIS A 69 8.77 5.77 -3.07
CA HIS A 69 8.50 5.78 -4.50
C HIS A 69 7.07 5.32 -4.79
N VAL A 70 6.35 6.08 -5.63
CA VAL A 70 5.04 5.66 -6.15
C VAL A 70 5.29 4.75 -7.35
N MET A 71 4.97 3.46 -7.20
CA MET A 71 5.03 2.51 -8.29
C MET A 71 3.76 2.58 -9.13
N TYR A 72 3.95 2.54 -10.44
CA TYR A 72 2.90 2.42 -11.44
C TYR A 72 3.05 1.07 -12.14
N PRO A 73 1.95 0.38 -12.47
CA PRO A 73 2.02 -0.94 -13.06
C PRO A 73 2.73 -0.89 -14.41
N GLU A 74 3.76 -1.73 -14.58
CA GLU A 74 4.53 -1.77 -15.83
C GLU A 74 3.78 -2.49 -16.96
N GLY A 75 2.75 -3.29 -16.63
CA GLY A 75 2.04 -4.11 -17.62
C GLY A 75 0.67 -4.61 -17.19
N PRO A 76 0.00 -5.40 -18.06
CA PRO A 76 -1.38 -5.83 -17.86
C PRO A 76 -1.53 -6.96 -16.82
N THR A 77 -0.43 -7.47 -16.26
CA THR A 77 -0.42 -8.59 -15.30
C THR A 77 -1.27 -8.29 -14.07
N ILE A 78 -1.29 -7.03 -13.60
CA ILE A 78 -2.15 -6.58 -12.50
C ILE A 78 -3.64 -6.90 -12.74
N CYS A 79 -4.12 -6.76 -13.98
CA CYS A 79 -5.51 -7.03 -14.34
C CYS A 79 -5.83 -8.53 -14.30
N LYS A 80 -4.86 -9.39 -14.66
CA LYS A 80 -5.03 -10.85 -14.57
C LYS A 80 -5.16 -11.29 -13.12
N HIS A 81 -4.25 -10.83 -12.26
CA HIS A 81 -4.33 -11.08 -10.82
C HIS A 81 -5.64 -10.55 -10.24
N TYR A 82 -6.08 -9.35 -10.61
CA TYR A 82 -7.35 -8.82 -10.14
C TYR A 82 -8.53 -9.75 -10.48
N ALA A 83 -8.64 -10.19 -11.73
CA ALA A 83 -9.73 -11.07 -12.15
C ALA A 83 -9.73 -12.41 -11.39
N GLU A 84 -8.56 -13.03 -11.25
CA GLU A 84 -8.38 -14.29 -10.52
C GLU A 84 -8.75 -14.14 -9.03
N GLN A 85 -8.15 -13.16 -8.37
CA GLN A 85 -8.34 -12.91 -6.93
C GLN A 85 -9.75 -12.47 -6.59
N PHE A 86 -10.37 -11.63 -7.43
CA PHE A 86 -11.75 -11.21 -7.23
C PHE A 86 -12.70 -12.41 -7.26
N MET A 87 -12.53 -13.33 -8.22
CA MET A 87 -13.38 -14.52 -8.32
C MET A 87 -13.19 -15.45 -7.13
N GLN A 88 -11.94 -15.69 -6.71
CA GLN A 88 -11.64 -16.50 -5.52
C GLN A 88 -12.30 -15.93 -4.26
N LEU A 89 -12.15 -14.62 -4.01
CA LEU A 89 -12.75 -13.97 -2.84
C LEU A 89 -14.28 -13.96 -2.90
N LYS A 90 -14.85 -13.77 -4.11
CA LYS A 90 -16.29 -13.82 -4.34
C LYS A 90 -16.85 -15.21 -4.02
N ASP A 91 -16.20 -16.25 -4.52
CA ASP A 91 -16.62 -17.64 -4.31
C ASP A 91 -16.45 -18.06 -2.84
N ALA A 92 -15.45 -17.51 -2.15
CA ALA A 92 -15.25 -17.68 -0.70
C ALA A 92 -16.19 -16.81 0.17
N GLY A 93 -16.99 -15.91 -0.43
CA GLY A 93 -17.87 -15.01 0.32
C GLY A 93 -17.13 -13.97 1.18
N THR A 94 -15.85 -13.71 0.90
CA THR A 94 -15.01 -12.80 1.69
C THR A 94 -15.15 -11.36 1.17
N PRO A 95 -15.67 -10.43 1.98
CA PRO A 95 -15.80 -9.04 1.57
C PRO A 95 -14.43 -8.34 1.60
N ILE A 96 -13.94 -7.91 0.43
CA ILE A 96 -12.76 -7.05 0.30
C ILE A 96 -13.15 -5.71 -0.32
N ARG A 97 -12.49 -4.62 0.08
CA ARG A 97 -12.68 -3.32 -0.59
C ARG A 97 -11.99 -3.35 -1.96
N ALA A 98 -12.61 -2.74 -2.96
CA ALA A 98 -12.09 -2.76 -4.33
C ALA A 98 -10.65 -2.21 -4.44
N ASN A 99 -10.31 -1.13 -3.73
CA ASN A 99 -8.97 -0.55 -3.76
C ASN A 99 -7.93 -1.45 -3.06
N ASP A 100 -8.30 -2.05 -1.93
CA ASP A 100 -7.42 -2.98 -1.19
C ASP A 100 -7.06 -4.18 -2.09
N LEU A 101 -8.03 -4.71 -2.83
CA LEU A 101 -7.79 -5.77 -3.82
C LEU A 101 -6.82 -5.32 -4.93
N TRP A 102 -6.99 -4.11 -5.47
CA TRP A 102 -6.06 -3.58 -6.47
C TRP A 102 -4.65 -3.41 -5.94
N ILE A 103 -4.49 -2.93 -4.70
CA ILE A 103 -3.18 -2.79 -4.04
C ILE A 103 -2.53 -4.17 -3.86
N ALA A 104 -3.29 -5.18 -3.44
CA ALA A 104 -2.79 -6.54 -3.27
C ALA A 104 -2.40 -7.18 -4.63
N CYS A 105 -3.20 -6.97 -5.67
CA CYS A 105 -2.88 -7.42 -7.02
C CYS A 105 -1.67 -6.69 -7.62
N HIS A 106 -1.46 -5.44 -7.25
CA HIS A 106 -0.26 -4.70 -7.65
C HIS A 106 0.99 -5.27 -6.99
N ALA A 107 0.91 -5.61 -5.70
CA ALA A 107 2.00 -6.30 -5.00
C ALA A 107 2.34 -7.66 -5.65
N LEU A 108 1.31 -8.43 -6.02
CA LEU A 108 1.46 -9.69 -6.77
C LEU A 108 2.19 -9.49 -8.11
N ALA A 109 1.75 -8.49 -8.90
CA ALA A 109 2.31 -8.24 -10.22
C ALA A 109 3.79 -7.84 -10.20
N GLU A 110 4.21 -7.09 -9.18
CA GLU A 110 5.57 -6.55 -9.05
C GLU A 110 6.49 -7.42 -8.15
N ILE A 111 6.02 -8.60 -7.71
CA ILE A 111 6.73 -9.49 -6.77
C ILE A 111 7.15 -8.73 -5.50
N ALA A 112 6.29 -7.83 -5.04
CA ALA A 112 6.51 -7.00 -3.86
C ALA A 112 5.82 -7.59 -2.63
N THR A 113 6.41 -7.38 -1.45
CA THR A 113 5.76 -7.73 -0.17
C THR A 113 4.82 -6.60 0.22
N LEU A 114 3.53 -6.91 0.39
CA LEU A 114 2.55 -5.94 0.85
C LEU A 114 2.64 -5.76 2.38
N ALA A 115 2.67 -4.51 2.84
CA ALA A 115 2.62 -4.18 4.26
C ALA A 115 1.26 -3.53 4.60
N GLU A 116 0.46 -4.20 5.42
CA GLU A 116 -0.83 -3.72 5.93
C GLU A 116 -0.87 -3.70 7.48
N PRO A 117 -1.69 -2.86 8.12
CA PRO A 117 -1.83 -2.87 9.57
C PRO A 117 -2.91 -3.88 10.01
N CYS A 118 -2.47 -5.07 10.43
CA CYS A 118 -3.29 -6.01 11.21
C CYS A 118 -2.65 -6.27 12.59
N GLN A 119 -3.47 -6.66 13.58
CA GLN A 119 -3.11 -6.82 14.99
C GLN A 119 -1.95 -7.81 15.24
N GLN A 120 -1.63 -8.64 14.25
CA GLN A 120 -0.37 -9.35 14.07
C GLN A 120 0.18 -8.95 12.68
N PHE A 121 1.34 -8.30 12.63
CA PHE A 121 2.06 -8.09 11.39
C PHE A 121 2.63 -9.44 10.94
N GLU A 122 1.94 -10.15 10.05
CA GLU A 122 2.61 -11.15 9.22
C GLU A 122 3.01 -10.46 7.92
N LEU A 123 4.31 -10.30 7.72
CA LEU A 123 4.90 -9.93 6.44
C LEU A 123 4.73 -11.14 5.51
N HIS A 124 3.54 -11.31 4.96
CA HIS A 124 3.31 -12.37 4.01
C HIS A 124 3.85 -11.95 2.65
N PRO A 125 4.70 -12.77 2.01
CA PRO A 125 4.80 -12.73 0.56
C PRO A 125 3.43 -13.12 0.03
N THR A 126 2.57 -12.13 -0.20
CA THR A 126 1.35 -12.28 -1.00
C THR A 126 0.51 -13.53 -0.66
N GLN A 127 0.19 -13.74 0.63
CA GLN A 127 -0.93 -14.60 0.99
C GLN A 127 -2.20 -13.76 0.99
N ILE A 128 -2.81 -13.62 -0.18
CA ILE A 128 -4.22 -13.25 -0.26
C ILE A 128 -4.99 -14.55 -0.02
N VAL A 129 -5.33 -14.78 1.25
CA VAL A 129 -6.32 -15.74 1.74
C VAL A 129 -6.10 -17.21 1.34
N GLU A 130 -5.56 -18.00 2.28
CA GLU A 130 -6.11 -19.32 2.62
C GLU A 130 -6.95 -19.19 3.90
#